data_AF-A0A1W6DMF3-F1
#
_entry.id   AF-A0A1W6DMF3-F1
#
_cell.length_a   1.000
_cell.length_b   1.000
_cell.length_c   1.000
_cell.angle_alpha   90.00
_cell.angle_beta   90.00
_cell.angle_gamma   90.00
#
_symmetry.space_group_name_H-M   'P 1'
#
loop_
_entity.id
_entity.type
_entity.pdbx_description
1 polymer ?
#
loop_
_entity_poly.entity_id
_entity_poly.type
_entity_poly.pdbx_seq_one_letter_code
_entity_poly.pdbx_strand_id
1 'polypeptide(L)'
;MDVEISDSTVSGGLLTQEASYVDLLRTSVRGDATLDGSAFGVTVAGAVVGGTLTVSNGARDLLVGATASGEADEWGNAVAGDLVLSGNAGNLRVAGTAIQGTIRATGNDPAAVLGPGNTAGGVEGDHTGEEPGAAPEGDQAVAVTVPQQSGGELTWSLEGSSRLVDLGVADEELSYYQAQGQLVPVRVQDTRAGDPAWSVTGQVSDFTAGGQTVDGKHLGWTPGVIENGGDAVAGAPVASGFDEGEGLKQARTLARADEGHARGASVVGAELDLKMPLDTPRGTYTATITLTALG
;
A
#
# COMPACT_ATOMS: atom_id res chain seq x y z
N MET A 1 -30.00 -10.52 2.07
CA MET A 1 -29.01 -9.52 1.64
C MET A 1 -27.83 -9.67 2.56
N ASP A 2 -26.62 -9.80 2.03
CA ASP A 2 -25.42 -9.84 2.85
C ASP A 2 -24.89 -8.41 3.03
N VAL A 3 -24.43 -8.09 4.24
CA VAL A 3 -23.83 -6.79 4.58
C VAL A 3 -22.41 -7.03 5.05
N GLU A 4 -21.44 -6.54 4.31
CA GLU A 4 -20.04 -6.55 4.70
C GLU A 4 -19.52 -5.12 4.78
N ILE A 5 -18.96 -4.75 5.94
CA ILE A 5 -18.29 -3.48 6.18
C ILE A 5 -16.90 -3.78 6.69
N SER A 6 -15.90 -3.43 5.90
CA SER A 6 -14.49 -3.69 6.19
C SER A 6 -13.63 -2.43 6.05
N ASP A 7 -12.60 -2.30 6.89
CA ASP A 7 -11.57 -1.25 6.83
C ASP A 7 -12.15 0.18 6.76
N SER A 8 -13.21 0.43 7.52
CA SER A 8 -14.08 1.60 7.34
C SER A 8 -14.31 2.42 8.62
N THR A 9 -14.78 3.66 8.45
CA THR A 9 -15.27 4.50 9.55
C THR A 9 -16.72 4.94 9.29
N VAL A 10 -17.62 4.54 10.19
CA VAL A 10 -19.00 5.03 10.26
C VAL A 10 -19.05 6.19 11.26
N SER A 11 -19.32 7.40 10.75
CA SER A 11 -19.27 8.63 11.54
C SER A 11 -20.41 8.80 12.56
N GLY A 12 -21.50 8.03 12.41
CA GLY A 12 -22.65 7.99 13.30
C GLY A 12 -22.92 6.57 13.81
N GLY A 13 -24.19 6.19 13.90
CA GLY A 13 -24.58 4.82 14.23
C GLY A 13 -24.70 3.91 13.00
N LEU A 14 -24.62 2.60 13.23
CA LEU A 14 -24.85 1.55 12.24
C LEU A 14 -26.07 0.74 12.65
N LEU A 15 -26.97 0.48 11.70
CA LEU A 15 -28.10 -0.43 11.88
C LEU A 15 -28.19 -1.36 10.66
N THR A 16 -28.19 -2.66 10.91
CA THR A 16 -28.59 -3.68 9.94
C THR A 16 -29.83 -4.40 10.44
N GLN A 17 -30.83 -4.59 9.58
CA GLN A 17 -32.08 -5.27 9.92
C GLN A 17 -32.33 -6.40 8.91
N GLU A 18 -32.55 -7.61 9.43
CA GLU A 18 -32.91 -8.80 8.64
C GLU A 18 -31.92 -9.09 7.49
N ALA A 19 -30.64 -8.77 7.70
CA ALA A 19 -29.59 -9.20 6.79
C ALA A 19 -29.48 -10.74 6.79
N SER A 20 -28.97 -11.32 5.72
CA SER A 20 -28.73 -12.76 5.66
C SER A 20 -27.44 -13.09 6.39
N TYR A 21 -26.36 -12.37 6.08
CA TYR A 21 -25.12 -12.31 6.86
C TYR A 21 -24.74 -10.86 7.17
N VAL A 22 -24.03 -10.66 8.28
CA VAL A 22 -23.41 -9.38 8.62
C VAL A 22 -21.96 -9.59 9.04
N ASP A 23 -21.04 -8.95 8.33
CA ASP A 23 -19.63 -8.90 8.70
C ASP A 23 -19.24 -7.45 8.97
N LEU A 24 -18.86 -7.17 10.22
CA LEU A 24 -18.32 -5.88 10.67
C LEU A 24 -16.85 -6.09 11.03
N LEU A 25 -15.98 -5.91 10.05
CA LEU A 25 -14.57 -6.25 10.14
C LEU A 25 -13.74 -4.96 10.17
N ARG A 26 -12.79 -4.83 11.10
CA ARG A 26 -11.85 -3.70 11.17
C ARG A 26 -12.55 -2.37 10.85
N THR A 27 -13.59 -2.06 11.61
CA THR A 27 -14.46 -0.92 11.34
C THR A 27 -14.67 -0.11 12.62
N SER A 28 -14.49 1.20 12.52
CA SER A 28 -14.83 2.13 13.58
C SER A 28 -16.25 2.67 13.40
N VAL A 29 -17.13 2.46 14.37
CA VAL A 29 -18.47 3.06 14.44
C VAL A 29 -18.48 4.06 15.57
N ARG A 30 -18.70 5.35 15.29
CA ARG A 30 -18.63 6.39 16.34
C ARG A 30 -19.81 6.39 17.30
N GLY A 31 -20.99 5.98 16.83
CA GLY A 31 -22.19 5.81 17.65
C GLY A 31 -22.43 4.35 18.02
N ASP A 32 -23.70 4.00 18.17
CA ASP A 32 -24.14 2.64 18.40
C ASP A 32 -24.05 1.79 17.13
N ALA A 33 -23.81 0.49 17.28
CA ALA A 33 -23.90 -0.49 16.22
C ALA A 33 -24.96 -1.53 16.58
N THR A 34 -26.00 -1.67 15.75
CA THR A 34 -27.11 -2.61 15.97
C THR A 34 -27.19 -3.58 14.80
N LEU A 35 -26.95 -4.85 15.07
CA LEU A 35 -26.99 -5.95 14.12
C LEU A 35 -28.19 -6.84 14.47
N ASP A 36 -29.33 -6.59 13.84
CA ASP A 36 -30.61 -7.17 14.21
C ASP A 36 -31.14 -8.13 13.14
N GLY A 37 -31.61 -9.31 13.59
CA GLY A 37 -32.37 -10.24 12.76
C GLY A 37 -31.54 -11.01 11.73
N SER A 38 -30.22 -11.12 11.89
CA SER A 38 -29.38 -11.81 10.91
C SER A 38 -29.66 -13.32 10.88
N ALA A 39 -30.15 -13.85 9.76
CA ALA A 39 -30.67 -15.23 9.70
C ALA A 39 -29.59 -16.31 9.57
N PHE A 40 -28.38 -15.97 9.11
CA PHE A 40 -27.33 -16.96 8.86
C PHE A 40 -26.01 -16.68 9.58
N GLY A 41 -25.75 -15.44 9.99
CA GLY A 41 -24.68 -15.19 10.93
C GLY A 41 -24.28 -13.74 11.07
N VAL A 42 -23.48 -13.49 12.09
CA VAL A 42 -22.87 -12.19 12.39
C VAL A 42 -21.41 -12.45 12.74
N THR A 43 -20.50 -11.71 12.13
CA THR A 43 -19.09 -11.64 12.54
C THR A 43 -18.75 -10.20 12.88
N VAL A 44 -18.22 -9.96 14.07
CA VAL A 44 -17.66 -8.67 14.48
C VAL A 44 -16.23 -8.89 14.92
N ALA A 45 -15.26 -8.36 14.17
CA ALA A 45 -13.84 -8.58 14.42
C ALA A 45 -13.04 -7.30 14.14
N GLY A 46 -12.16 -6.88 15.06
CA GLY A 46 -11.38 -5.65 14.94
C GLY A 46 -12.22 -4.36 14.97
N ALA A 47 -13.46 -4.43 15.45
CA ALA A 47 -14.38 -3.31 15.47
C ALA A 47 -14.13 -2.40 16.68
N VAL A 48 -14.30 -1.09 16.46
CA VAL A 48 -14.30 -0.08 17.53
C VAL A 48 -15.64 0.62 17.54
N VAL A 49 -16.47 0.35 18.55
CA VAL A 49 -17.81 0.93 18.70
C VAL A 49 -17.79 1.96 19.82
N GLY A 50 -18.06 3.22 19.46
CA GLY A 50 -18.05 4.37 20.39
C GLY A 50 -19.29 4.44 21.29
N GLY A 51 -20.34 3.68 20.96
CA GLY A 51 -21.52 3.49 21.79
C GLY A 51 -21.73 2.03 22.16
N THR A 52 -22.99 1.62 22.17
CA THR A 52 -23.43 0.24 22.44
C THR A 52 -23.31 -0.62 21.18
N LEU A 53 -22.76 -1.82 21.33
CA LEU A 53 -22.84 -2.86 20.29
C LEU A 53 -23.99 -3.81 20.65
N THR A 54 -24.97 -3.93 19.76
CA THR A 54 -26.13 -4.82 19.90
C THR A 54 -26.10 -5.89 18.82
N VAL A 55 -26.19 -7.16 19.23
CA VAL A 55 -26.45 -8.30 18.34
C VAL A 55 -27.74 -8.96 18.82
N SER A 56 -28.79 -8.88 18.03
CA SER A 56 -30.13 -9.31 18.44
C SER A 56 -30.86 -10.11 17.40
N ASN A 57 -31.73 -11.01 17.86
CA ASN A 57 -32.61 -11.82 17.03
C ASN A 57 -31.88 -12.57 15.90
N GLY A 58 -30.57 -12.80 16.08
CA GLY A 58 -29.75 -13.48 15.11
C GLY A 58 -29.93 -14.99 15.19
N ALA A 59 -29.56 -15.68 14.12
CA ALA A 59 -29.54 -17.11 14.05
C ALA A 59 -28.17 -17.65 13.61
N ARG A 60 -27.91 -18.93 13.93
CA ARG A 60 -26.65 -19.64 13.60
C ARG A 60 -25.42 -19.02 14.27
N ASP A 61 -24.32 -18.80 13.55
CA ASP A 61 -23.06 -18.34 14.13
C ASP A 61 -23.10 -16.82 14.35
N LEU A 62 -22.97 -16.40 15.61
CA LEU A 62 -22.98 -15.01 16.03
C LEU A 62 -21.70 -14.78 16.83
N LEU A 63 -20.68 -14.31 16.14
CA LEU A 63 -19.30 -14.29 16.59
C LEU A 63 -18.85 -12.85 16.82
N VAL A 64 -18.60 -12.49 18.08
CA VAL A 64 -18.10 -11.17 18.48
C VAL A 64 -16.68 -11.33 19.02
N GLY A 65 -15.68 -11.07 18.20
CA GLY A 65 -14.25 -11.21 18.53
C GLY A 65 -13.84 -12.67 18.73
N ALA A 66 -14.65 -13.60 18.24
CA ALA A 66 -14.54 -15.02 18.51
C ALA A 66 -14.51 -15.84 17.22
N THR A 67 -13.83 -16.98 17.28
CA THR A 67 -13.97 -18.07 16.32
C THR A 67 -15.23 -18.90 16.63
N ALA A 68 -15.70 -19.72 15.68
CA ALA A 68 -16.86 -20.59 15.89
C ALA A 68 -16.68 -21.60 17.06
N SER A 69 -15.42 -21.93 17.40
CA SER A 69 -15.08 -22.77 18.57
C SER A 69 -15.09 -22.00 19.90
N GLY A 70 -15.09 -20.67 19.87
CA GLY A 70 -15.10 -19.79 21.05
C GLY A 70 -13.73 -19.27 21.50
N GLU A 71 -12.67 -19.53 20.74
CA GLU A 71 -11.37 -18.87 20.94
C GLU A 71 -11.46 -17.42 20.47
N ALA A 72 -10.62 -16.53 21.02
CA ALA A 72 -10.45 -15.18 20.49
C ALA A 72 -10.02 -15.25 19.01
N ASP A 73 -10.62 -14.41 18.18
CA ASP A 73 -10.17 -14.25 16.81
C ASP A 73 -8.84 -13.46 16.74
N GLU A 74 -8.34 -13.23 15.53
CA GLU A 74 -7.10 -12.47 15.33
C GLU A 74 -7.24 -11.00 15.77
N TRP A 75 -8.46 -10.47 15.75
CA TRP A 75 -8.73 -9.03 15.85
C TRP A 75 -9.73 -8.76 16.98
N GLY A 76 -9.20 -8.46 18.17
CA GLY A 76 -10.03 -8.05 19.30
C GLY A 76 -10.90 -6.81 19.02
N ASN A 77 -12.00 -6.69 19.74
CA ASN A 77 -12.95 -5.58 19.60
C ASN A 77 -12.84 -4.60 20.77
N ALA A 78 -13.26 -3.35 20.55
CA ALA A 78 -13.43 -2.35 21.61
C ALA A 78 -14.84 -1.76 21.56
N VAL A 79 -15.55 -1.77 22.69
CA VAL A 79 -16.91 -1.23 22.85
C VAL A 79 -16.92 -0.26 24.03
N ALA A 80 -17.21 1.00 23.77
CA ALA A 80 -17.22 2.05 24.80
C ALA A 80 -18.50 2.05 25.65
N GLY A 81 -19.61 1.57 25.09
CA GLY A 81 -20.87 1.35 25.82
C GLY A 81 -21.03 -0.09 26.27
N ASP A 82 -22.29 -0.55 26.26
CA ASP A 82 -22.65 -1.92 26.58
C ASP A 82 -22.45 -2.85 25.38
N LEU A 83 -22.27 -4.15 25.65
CA LEU A 83 -22.46 -5.20 24.66
C LEU A 83 -23.80 -5.89 24.96
N VAL A 84 -24.79 -5.68 24.09
CA VAL A 84 -26.14 -6.22 24.24
C VAL A 84 -26.33 -7.40 23.32
N LEU A 85 -26.61 -8.57 23.91
CA LEU A 85 -26.84 -9.82 23.20
C LEU A 85 -28.23 -10.32 23.58
N SER A 86 -29.21 -10.18 22.69
CA SER A 86 -30.61 -10.44 23.05
C SER A 86 -31.39 -11.26 22.03
N GLY A 87 -32.12 -12.27 22.48
CA GLY A 87 -33.06 -13.02 21.64
C GLY A 87 -32.39 -13.85 20.54
N ASN A 88 -31.10 -14.16 20.68
CA ASN A 88 -30.36 -14.88 19.65
C ASN A 88 -30.60 -16.38 19.73
N ALA A 89 -30.75 -17.01 18.56
CA ALA A 89 -31.00 -18.44 18.39
C ALA A 89 -29.84 -19.10 17.63
N GLY A 90 -28.76 -19.47 18.31
CA GLY A 90 -27.60 -20.06 17.64
C GLY A 90 -26.32 -20.11 18.46
N ASN A 91 -25.20 -20.32 17.78
CA ASN A 91 -23.86 -20.33 18.35
C ASN A 91 -23.40 -18.88 18.60
N LEU A 92 -23.88 -18.31 19.70
CA LEU A 92 -23.47 -16.99 20.17
C LEU A 92 -22.19 -17.08 20.98
N ARG A 93 -21.12 -16.48 20.45
CA ARG A 93 -19.76 -16.52 21.00
C ARG A 93 -19.20 -15.12 21.13
N VAL A 94 -18.59 -14.82 22.28
CA VAL A 94 -17.86 -13.56 22.49
C VAL A 94 -16.47 -13.88 23.03
N ALA A 95 -15.42 -13.36 22.43
CA ALA A 95 -14.05 -13.49 22.91
C ALA A 95 -13.25 -12.24 22.53
N GLY A 96 -12.08 -12.04 23.15
CA GLY A 96 -11.15 -10.95 22.79
C GLY A 96 -11.76 -9.54 22.74
N THR A 97 -12.89 -9.29 23.41
CA THR A 97 -13.64 -8.04 23.32
C THR A 97 -13.42 -7.23 24.59
N ALA A 98 -13.02 -5.97 24.44
CA ALA A 98 -12.90 -5.02 25.53
C ALA A 98 -14.16 -4.14 25.60
N ILE A 99 -14.98 -4.33 26.62
CA ILE A 99 -16.23 -3.61 26.86
C ILE A 99 -16.02 -2.70 28.08
N GLN A 100 -16.29 -1.40 27.95
CA GLN A 100 -16.25 -0.48 29.08
C GLN A 100 -17.55 -0.52 29.90
N GLY A 101 -18.67 -0.74 29.25
CA GLY A 101 -19.97 -0.95 29.88
C GLY A 101 -20.20 -2.40 30.32
N THR A 102 -21.47 -2.79 30.34
CA THR A 102 -21.93 -4.11 30.78
C THR A 102 -22.18 -5.03 29.59
N ILE A 103 -21.81 -6.30 29.71
CA ILE A 103 -22.30 -7.36 28.81
C ILE A 103 -23.70 -7.77 29.30
N ARG A 104 -24.72 -7.60 28.45
CA ARG A 104 -26.12 -7.92 28.74
C ARG A 104 -26.59 -9.08 27.85
N ALA A 105 -26.61 -10.30 28.39
CA ALA A 105 -27.00 -11.51 27.68
C ALA A 105 -28.42 -11.96 28.10
N THR A 106 -29.45 -11.61 27.33
CA THR A 106 -30.85 -11.85 27.73
C THR A 106 -31.64 -12.64 26.68
N GLY A 107 -32.31 -13.71 27.11
CA GLY A 107 -33.21 -14.48 26.23
C GLY A 107 -32.54 -15.16 25.04
N ASN A 108 -31.24 -15.47 25.13
CA ASN A 108 -30.52 -16.24 24.10
C ASN A 108 -30.73 -17.74 24.34
N ASP A 109 -30.95 -18.50 23.26
CA ASP A 109 -31.10 -19.96 23.31
C ASP A 109 -30.31 -20.64 22.17
N PRO A 110 -29.19 -21.33 22.45
CA PRO A 110 -28.58 -21.50 23.78
C PRO A 110 -28.05 -20.18 24.38
N ALA A 111 -27.76 -20.20 25.69
CA ALA A 111 -27.14 -19.07 26.39
C ALA A 111 -25.82 -18.63 25.73
N ALA A 112 -25.48 -17.34 25.84
CA ALA A 112 -24.25 -16.79 25.28
C ALA A 112 -23.02 -17.51 25.86
N VAL A 113 -22.03 -17.82 25.02
CA VAL A 113 -20.78 -18.43 25.47
C VAL A 113 -19.67 -17.38 25.41
N LEU A 114 -19.14 -17.01 26.57
CA LEU A 114 -18.02 -16.09 26.72
C LEU A 114 -16.70 -16.90 26.73
N GLY A 115 -15.80 -16.58 25.81
CA GLY A 115 -14.47 -17.14 25.68
C GLY A 115 -13.39 -16.24 26.32
N PRO A 116 -12.11 -16.55 26.07
CA PRO A 116 -11.00 -15.86 26.70
C PRO A 116 -10.84 -14.41 26.23
N GLY A 117 -10.19 -13.60 27.05
CA GLY A 117 -9.74 -12.25 26.68
C GLY A 117 -10.83 -11.18 26.68
N ASN A 118 -12.04 -11.49 27.16
CA ASN A 118 -13.07 -10.48 27.35
C ASN A 118 -12.77 -9.62 28.59
N THR A 119 -13.06 -8.32 28.50
CA THR A 119 -13.15 -7.44 29.68
C THR A 119 -14.46 -6.67 29.69
N ALA A 120 -15.04 -6.45 30.86
CA ALA A 120 -16.31 -5.74 31.01
C ALA A 120 -16.38 -4.95 32.32
N GLY A 121 -17.16 -3.87 32.34
CA GLY A 121 -17.55 -3.18 33.59
C GLY A 121 -18.53 -4.00 34.43
N GLY A 122 -19.21 -4.97 33.81
CA GLY A 122 -20.08 -5.94 34.47
C GLY A 122 -20.68 -6.94 33.48
N VAL A 123 -21.31 -7.99 34.01
CA VAL A 123 -22.02 -9.00 33.21
C VAL A 123 -23.39 -9.24 33.83
N GLU A 124 -24.43 -9.24 32.99
CA GLU A 124 -25.81 -9.48 33.37
C GLU A 124 -26.47 -10.52 32.44
N GLY A 125 -27.29 -11.40 33.02
CA GLY A 125 -28.08 -12.40 32.29
C GLY A 125 -27.39 -13.75 32.08
N ASP A 126 -28.05 -14.65 31.36
CA ASP A 126 -27.64 -16.05 31.22
C ASP A 126 -26.49 -16.19 30.22
N HIS A 127 -25.37 -16.74 30.72
CA HIS A 127 -24.18 -17.01 29.93
C HIS A 127 -23.42 -18.23 30.48
N THR A 128 -22.47 -18.74 29.70
CA THR A 128 -21.56 -19.81 30.09
C THR A 128 -20.14 -19.48 29.62
N GLY A 129 -19.14 -20.24 30.07
CA GLY A 129 -17.75 -20.07 29.66
C GLY A 129 -16.90 -19.33 30.68
N GLU A 130 -15.97 -18.51 30.22
CA GLU A 130 -15.04 -17.74 31.05
C GLU A 130 -15.67 -16.40 31.47
N GLU A 131 -15.56 -16.07 32.75
CA GLU A 131 -15.96 -14.76 33.27
C GLU A 131 -15.03 -13.67 32.70
N PRO A 132 -15.56 -12.59 32.13
CA PRO A 132 -14.75 -11.46 31.67
C PRO A 132 -13.89 -10.89 32.79
N GLY A 133 -12.67 -10.47 32.44
CA GLY A 133 -11.86 -9.65 33.32
C GLY A 133 -12.52 -8.30 33.59
N ALA A 134 -12.10 -7.63 34.67
CA ALA A 134 -12.56 -6.26 34.92
C ALA A 134 -12.05 -5.33 33.81
N ALA A 135 -12.91 -4.43 33.33
CA ALA A 135 -12.48 -3.33 32.48
C ALA A 135 -11.38 -2.51 33.18
N PRO A 136 -10.32 -2.07 32.47
CA PRO A 136 -9.24 -1.29 33.06
C PRO A 136 -9.77 -0.01 33.76
N GLU A 137 -9.33 0.21 35.00
CA GLU A 137 -9.66 1.44 35.74
C GLU A 137 -8.80 2.62 35.22
N GLY A 138 -9.42 3.72 34.80
CA GLY A 138 -8.72 4.93 34.33
C GLY A 138 -9.62 5.88 33.53
N ASP A 139 -9.13 7.08 33.22
CA ASP A 139 -9.95 8.14 32.61
C ASP A 139 -10.21 7.96 31.09
N GLN A 140 -9.31 7.28 30.36
CA GLN A 140 -9.40 7.18 28.89
C GLN A 140 -8.94 5.82 28.34
N ALA A 141 -9.78 5.20 27.52
CA ALA A 141 -9.42 4.08 26.66
C ALA A 141 -9.13 4.59 25.24
N VAL A 142 -8.08 4.06 24.60
CA VAL A 142 -7.69 4.41 23.22
C VAL A 142 -7.74 3.15 22.36
N ALA A 143 -8.46 3.22 21.26
CA ALA A 143 -8.56 2.15 20.28
C ALA A 143 -8.36 2.72 18.87
N VAL A 144 -7.66 1.96 18.02
CA VAL A 144 -7.44 2.31 16.61
C VAL A 144 -7.59 1.05 15.77
N THR A 145 -8.33 1.17 14.68
CA THR A 145 -8.37 0.15 13.64
C THR A 145 -7.25 0.44 12.64
N VAL A 146 -6.39 -0.55 12.39
CA VAL A 146 -5.36 -0.47 11.34
C VAL A 146 -5.80 -1.34 10.16
N PRO A 147 -6.07 -0.76 8.98
CA PRO A 147 -6.53 -1.52 7.84
C PRO A 147 -5.39 -2.29 7.16
N GLN A 148 -5.75 -3.19 6.24
CA GLN A 148 -4.76 -3.82 5.36
C GLN A 148 -4.06 -2.75 4.52
N GLN A 149 -2.74 -2.85 4.38
CA GLN A 149 -2.00 -1.98 3.47
C GLN A 149 -2.46 -2.23 2.02
N SER A 150 -2.81 -1.17 1.30
CA SER A 150 -3.12 -1.25 -0.13
C SER A 150 -1.92 -1.78 -0.92
N GLY A 151 -2.15 -2.60 -1.94
CA GLY A 151 -1.08 -3.19 -2.76
C GLY A 151 -0.14 -2.18 -3.44
N GLY A 152 -0.65 -0.97 -3.74
CA GLY A 152 0.12 0.12 -4.36
C GLY A 152 0.57 -0.16 -5.79
N GLU A 153 1.32 0.76 -6.37
CA GLU A 153 1.85 0.63 -7.74
C GLU A 153 3.23 1.31 -7.91
N LEU A 154 3.95 0.87 -8.95
CA LEU A 154 5.14 1.52 -9.47
C LEU A 154 4.75 2.30 -10.74
N THR A 155 5.00 3.60 -10.73
CA THR A 155 4.79 4.49 -11.88
C THR A 155 6.05 5.27 -12.20
N TRP A 156 6.19 5.69 -13.46
CA TRP A 156 7.28 6.56 -13.87
C TRP A 156 6.86 7.53 -14.99
N SER A 157 7.52 8.69 -15.03
CA SER A 157 7.24 9.74 -16.01
C SER A 157 8.48 10.60 -16.26
N LEU A 158 8.48 11.35 -17.37
CA LEU A 158 9.48 12.39 -17.62
C LEU A 158 9.04 13.72 -16.95
N GLU A 159 9.96 14.36 -16.24
CA GLU A 159 9.78 15.70 -15.66
C GLU A 159 10.02 16.75 -16.76
N GLY A 160 9.09 16.86 -17.70
CA GLY A 160 9.17 17.84 -18.78
C GLY A 160 8.02 17.74 -19.77
N SER A 161 7.71 18.86 -20.43
CA SER A 161 6.74 18.91 -21.52
C SER A 161 7.33 18.49 -22.87
N SER A 162 8.67 18.36 -22.96
CA SER A 162 9.41 17.95 -24.15
C SER A 162 10.15 16.65 -23.89
N ARG A 163 10.25 15.82 -24.93
CA ARG A 163 11.09 14.61 -24.95
C ARG A 163 12.44 14.84 -25.64
N LEU A 164 12.69 16.06 -26.12
CA LEU A 164 13.94 16.41 -26.79
C LEU A 164 15.03 16.59 -25.74
N VAL A 165 16.10 15.82 -25.90
CA VAL A 165 17.40 16.07 -25.29
C VAL A 165 18.24 16.82 -26.31
N ASP A 166 18.61 18.05 -26.00
CA ASP A 166 19.47 18.88 -26.85
C ASP A 166 20.90 18.83 -26.29
N LEU A 167 21.84 18.36 -27.10
CA LEU A 167 23.27 18.33 -26.77
C LEU A 167 24.02 19.55 -27.34
N GLY A 168 23.32 20.45 -28.05
CA GLY A 168 23.90 21.60 -28.70
C GLY A 168 24.71 21.26 -29.95
N VAL A 169 25.71 22.09 -30.24
CA VAL A 169 26.66 21.92 -31.34
C VAL A 169 27.91 21.29 -30.78
N ALA A 170 28.41 20.24 -31.43
CA ALA A 170 29.62 19.57 -30.98
C ALA A 170 30.86 20.46 -31.20
N ASP A 171 31.73 20.52 -30.18
CA ASP A 171 33.04 21.15 -30.24
C ASP A 171 34.05 20.21 -30.88
N GLU A 172 34.96 20.74 -31.71
CA GLU A 172 36.05 19.97 -32.32
C GLU A 172 37.22 19.87 -31.34
N GLU A 173 37.51 18.64 -30.90
CA GLU A 173 38.69 18.29 -30.11
C GLU A 173 39.79 17.70 -31.00
N LEU A 174 40.97 17.45 -30.43
CA LEU A 174 42.14 16.96 -31.19
C LEU A 174 41.88 15.66 -31.98
N SER A 175 40.98 14.79 -31.52
CA SER A 175 40.72 13.48 -32.14
C SER A 175 39.24 13.10 -32.27
N TYR A 176 38.31 13.94 -31.82
CA TYR A 176 36.86 13.70 -31.87
C TYR A 176 36.06 15.00 -31.86
N TYR A 177 34.78 14.91 -32.15
CA TYR A 177 33.79 15.96 -31.84
C TYR A 177 33.08 15.61 -30.52
N GLN A 178 32.95 16.57 -29.61
CA GLN A 178 32.30 16.39 -28.31
C GLN A 178 31.01 17.20 -28.19
N ALA A 179 29.93 16.60 -27.71
CA ALA A 179 28.71 17.31 -27.32
C ALA A 179 28.22 16.80 -25.97
N GLN A 180 27.74 17.73 -25.13
CA GLN A 180 27.30 17.43 -23.77
C GLN A 180 25.90 17.97 -23.52
N GLY A 181 25.15 17.29 -22.65
CA GLY A 181 23.82 17.73 -22.27
C GLY A 181 23.28 16.92 -21.10
N GLN A 182 22.00 17.09 -20.81
CA GLN A 182 21.34 16.41 -19.70
C GLN A 182 20.11 15.66 -20.19
N LEU A 183 19.91 14.46 -19.68
CA LEU A 183 18.68 13.71 -19.86
C LEU A 183 17.52 14.50 -19.23
N VAL A 184 16.35 14.50 -19.90
CA VAL A 184 15.12 14.95 -19.25
C VAL A 184 14.89 14.09 -18.01
N PRO A 185 14.77 14.68 -16.80
CA PRO A 185 14.70 13.88 -15.58
C PRO A 185 13.51 12.92 -15.58
N VAL A 186 13.67 11.78 -14.91
CA VAL A 186 12.66 10.74 -14.78
C VAL A 186 12.19 10.72 -13.33
N ARG A 187 10.90 10.92 -13.09
CA ARG A 187 10.29 10.65 -11.79
C ARG A 187 9.86 9.20 -11.74
N VAL A 188 10.26 8.51 -10.68
CA VAL A 188 9.82 7.15 -10.34
C VAL A 188 9.09 7.24 -9.01
N GLN A 189 7.85 6.75 -8.95
CA GLN A 189 7.07 6.68 -7.73
C GLN A 189 6.69 5.24 -7.46
N ASP A 190 7.19 4.70 -6.35
CA ASP A 190 6.87 3.35 -5.90
C ASP A 190 6.12 3.41 -4.56
N THR A 191 4.89 2.93 -4.60
CA THR A 191 4.00 2.82 -3.45
C THR A 191 3.64 1.36 -3.19
N ARG A 192 4.30 0.38 -3.79
CA ARG A 192 3.93 -1.03 -3.62
C ARG A 192 4.14 -1.50 -2.20
N ALA A 193 3.28 -2.42 -1.77
CA ALA A 193 3.41 -3.07 -0.47
C ALA A 193 4.58 -4.07 -0.46
N GLY A 194 5.30 -4.15 0.66
CA GLY A 194 6.43 -5.06 0.81
C GLY A 194 7.73 -4.57 0.15
N ASP A 195 7.73 -3.31 -0.31
CA ASP A 195 8.90 -2.58 -0.80
C ASP A 195 9.76 -3.37 -1.81
N PRO A 196 9.16 -3.96 -2.87
CA PRO A 196 9.89 -4.74 -3.86
C PRO A 196 10.86 -3.87 -4.66
N ALA A 197 12.00 -4.45 -5.05
CA ALA A 197 12.99 -3.76 -5.87
C ALA A 197 12.42 -3.26 -7.21
N TRP A 198 13.04 -2.20 -7.75
CA TRP A 198 12.75 -1.70 -9.09
C TRP A 198 14.03 -1.19 -9.78
N SER A 199 13.98 -1.08 -11.11
CA SER A 199 15.06 -0.46 -11.90
C SER A 199 14.54 0.29 -13.12
N VAL A 200 15.25 1.35 -13.51
CA VAL A 200 15.09 2.05 -14.78
C VAL A 200 16.37 1.92 -15.57
N THR A 201 16.25 1.50 -16.83
CA THR A 201 17.37 1.34 -17.76
C THR A 201 17.19 2.24 -18.99
N GLY A 202 18.30 2.57 -19.65
CA GLY A 202 18.32 3.33 -20.90
C GLY A 202 19.19 2.66 -21.96
N GLN A 203 18.78 2.79 -23.23
CA GLN A 203 19.55 2.35 -24.40
C GLN A 203 19.32 3.33 -25.57
N VAL A 204 20.37 3.69 -26.30
CA VAL A 204 20.28 4.60 -27.44
C VAL A 204 20.31 3.85 -28.78
N SER A 205 19.53 4.33 -29.74
CA SER A 205 19.64 3.92 -31.14
C SER A 205 20.92 4.48 -31.79
N ASP A 206 21.19 4.08 -33.03
CA ASP A 206 22.22 4.78 -33.82
C ASP A 206 21.78 6.22 -34.11
N PHE A 207 22.78 7.08 -34.23
CA PHE A 207 22.64 8.46 -34.66
C PHE A 207 22.54 8.51 -36.18
N THR A 208 21.57 9.25 -36.72
CA THR A 208 21.36 9.34 -38.17
C THR A 208 21.24 10.79 -38.65
N ALA A 209 21.83 11.08 -39.82
CA ALA A 209 21.74 12.38 -40.49
C ALA A 209 21.88 12.21 -42.00
N GLY A 210 20.90 12.62 -42.80
CA GLY A 210 21.02 12.67 -44.27
C GLY A 210 21.46 11.37 -44.94
N GLY A 211 21.06 10.20 -44.39
CA GLY A 211 21.45 8.87 -44.88
C GLY A 211 22.80 8.36 -44.34
N GLN A 212 23.52 9.16 -43.55
CA GLN A 212 24.69 8.74 -42.79
C GLN A 212 24.27 8.20 -41.41
N THR A 213 25.05 7.26 -40.88
CA THR A 213 24.83 6.64 -39.57
C THR A 213 26.11 6.69 -38.76
N VAL A 214 26.00 7.03 -37.47
CA VAL A 214 27.05 6.91 -36.47
C VAL A 214 26.54 5.99 -35.36
N ASP A 215 27.38 5.06 -34.94
CA ASP A 215 27.00 4.05 -33.94
C ASP A 215 26.61 4.70 -32.61
N GLY A 216 25.49 4.29 -32.03
CA GLY A 216 24.99 4.75 -30.74
C GLY A 216 25.98 4.56 -29.58
N LYS A 217 26.99 3.68 -29.74
CA LYS A 217 28.02 3.43 -28.72
C LYS A 217 28.80 4.68 -28.34
N HIS A 218 28.83 5.68 -29.22
CA HIS A 218 29.54 6.93 -29.00
C HIS A 218 28.93 7.83 -27.93
N LEU A 219 27.72 7.52 -27.46
CA LEU A 219 27.09 8.20 -26.33
C LEU A 219 27.38 7.46 -25.02
N GLY A 220 28.03 8.16 -24.08
CA GLY A 220 28.16 7.79 -22.68
C GLY A 220 27.21 8.60 -21.79
N TRP A 221 27.12 8.23 -20.51
CA TRP A 221 26.37 9.01 -19.52
C TRP A 221 26.91 8.86 -18.09
N THR A 222 26.51 9.78 -17.22
CA THR A 222 26.73 9.71 -15.77
C THR A 222 25.39 9.86 -15.07
N PRO A 223 24.76 8.76 -14.62
CA PRO A 223 23.51 8.82 -13.87
C PRO A 223 23.63 9.52 -12.52
N GLY A 224 22.53 10.12 -12.07
CA GLY A 224 22.44 10.81 -10.78
C GLY A 224 21.02 10.82 -10.22
N VAL A 225 20.91 11.03 -8.90
CA VAL A 225 19.64 11.22 -8.20
C VAL A 225 19.51 12.70 -7.83
N ILE A 226 18.40 13.32 -8.23
CA ILE A 226 18.10 14.74 -8.06
C ILE A 226 17.23 14.95 -6.81
N GLU A 227 16.19 14.13 -6.66
CA GLU A 227 15.34 14.06 -5.45
C GLU A 227 15.27 12.60 -5.01
N ASN A 228 15.41 12.32 -3.71
CA ASN A 228 15.51 10.93 -3.23
C ASN A 228 14.58 10.61 -2.06
N GLY A 229 13.27 10.69 -2.30
CA GLY A 229 12.26 10.30 -1.31
C GLY A 229 11.98 8.79 -1.28
N GLY A 230 12.49 8.01 -2.24
CA GLY A 230 12.26 6.57 -2.36
C GLY A 230 13.55 5.72 -2.38
N ASP A 231 14.63 6.21 -1.76
CA ASP A 231 15.94 5.53 -1.64
C ASP A 231 16.51 4.97 -2.96
N ALA A 232 16.32 5.71 -4.05
CA ALA A 232 16.92 5.41 -5.33
C ALA A 232 18.45 5.52 -5.26
N VAL A 233 19.11 4.62 -5.98
CA VAL A 233 20.55 4.55 -6.20
C VAL A 233 20.81 4.75 -7.68
N ALA A 234 21.66 5.71 -8.02
CA ALA A 234 22.08 5.95 -9.40
C ALA A 234 22.87 4.75 -9.96
N GLY A 235 22.73 4.52 -11.26
CA GLY A 235 23.57 3.58 -12.00
C GLY A 235 25.03 4.03 -12.05
N ALA A 236 25.91 3.11 -12.44
CA ALA A 236 27.32 3.44 -12.65
C ALA A 236 27.49 4.37 -13.87
N PRO A 237 28.47 5.29 -13.84
CA PRO A 237 28.87 6.03 -15.03
C PRO A 237 29.29 5.08 -16.17
N VAL A 238 28.97 5.46 -17.40
CA VAL A 238 29.27 4.70 -18.61
C VAL A 238 30.01 5.61 -19.57
N ALA A 239 31.27 5.29 -19.87
CA ALA A 239 32.08 6.03 -20.81
C ALA A 239 31.51 5.95 -22.25
N SER A 240 31.87 6.92 -23.08
CA SER A 240 31.65 6.83 -24.52
C SER A 240 32.47 5.67 -25.11
N GLY A 241 31.87 4.94 -26.06
CA GLY A 241 32.57 3.91 -26.84
C GLY A 241 33.66 4.45 -27.79
N PHE A 242 33.84 5.78 -27.87
CA PHE A 242 35.06 6.36 -28.43
C PHE A 242 36.27 6.11 -27.51
N ASP A 243 36.09 6.23 -26.19
CA ASP A 243 37.13 5.98 -25.20
C ASP A 243 37.24 4.47 -24.90
N GLU A 244 36.12 3.84 -24.52
CA GLU A 244 36.05 2.41 -24.22
C GLU A 244 34.62 1.84 -24.24
N GLY A 245 34.51 0.55 -24.57
CA GLY A 245 33.26 -0.20 -24.46
C GLY A 245 32.19 0.20 -25.49
N GLU A 246 30.93 0.00 -25.10
CA GLU A 246 29.77 0.06 -26.01
C GLU A 246 28.83 1.24 -25.69
N GLY A 247 29.24 2.15 -24.80
CA GLY A 247 28.41 3.27 -24.34
C GLY A 247 26.98 2.85 -23.99
N LEU A 248 26.02 3.63 -24.48
CA LEU A 248 24.57 3.38 -24.37
C LEU A 248 24.00 2.53 -25.52
N LYS A 249 24.82 1.97 -26.41
CA LYS A 249 24.34 1.03 -27.44
C LYS A 249 23.80 -0.24 -26.83
N GLN A 250 24.30 -0.60 -25.65
CA GLN A 250 23.72 -1.62 -24.79
C GLN A 250 22.88 -0.98 -23.68
N ALA A 251 21.90 -1.70 -23.17
CA ALA A 251 21.13 -1.24 -22.03
C ALA A 251 22.03 -1.01 -20.80
N ARG A 252 21.84 0.14 -20.13
CA ARG A 252 22.54 0.55 -18.91
C ARG A 252 21.53 1.00 -17.86
N THR A 253 21.82 0.72 -16.60
CA THR A 253 20.98 1.19 -15.49
C THR A 253 21.11 2.70 -15.34
N LEU A 254 19.98 3.40 -15.34
CA LEU A 254 19.88 4.81 -14.95
C LEU A 254 19.80 4.90 -13.42
N ALA A 255 18.86 4.17 -12.84
CA ALA A 255 18.67 4.10 -11.40
C ALA A 255 17.96 2.80 -10.99
N ARG A 256 18.04 2.47 -9.70
CA ARG A 256 17.33 1.34 -9.08
C ARG A 256 17.03 1.65 -7.63
N ALA A 257 16.12 0.90 -7.03
CA ALA A 257 16.04 0.77 -5.57
C ALA A 257 16.01 -0.71 -5.21
N ASP A 258 16.67 -1.06 -4.11
CA ASP A 258 16.72 -2.43 -3.59
C ASP A 258 15.45 -2.77 -2.81
N GLU A 259 15.21 -4.06 -2.59
CA GLU A 259 14.11 -4.50 -1.72
C GLU A 259 14.26 -3.89 -0.32
N GLY A 260 13.14 -3.40 0.23
CA GLY A 260 13.12 -2.67 1.51
C GLY A 260 13.44 -1.17 1.39
N HIS A 261 13.47 -0.60 0.18
CA HIS A 261 13.61 0.84 -0.02
C HIS A 261 12.41 1.62 0.57
N ALA A 262 12.60 2.89 0.91
CA ALA A 262 11.49 3.75 1.32
C ALA A 262 10.43 3.86 0.20
N ARG A 263 9.15 3.74 0.57
CA ARG A 263 8.03 4.07 -0.32
C ARG A 263 8.00 5.57 -0.55
N GLY A 264 7.89 5.99 -1.80
CA GLY A 264 7.98 7.40 -2.14
C GLY A 264 8.29 7.65 -3.60
N ALA A 265 8.72 8.87 -3.89
CA ALA A 265 9.13 9.29 -5.21
C ALA A 265 10.61 9.68 -5.21
N SER A 266 11.29 9.29 -6.29
CA SER A 266 12.65 9.74 -6.60
C SER A 266 12.68 10.34 -8.00
N VAL A 267 13.48 11.38 -8.18
CA VAL A 267 13.76 11.99 -9.48
C VAL A 267 15.20 11.68 -9.83
N VAL A 268 15.40 11.05 -10.99
CA VAL A 268 16.71 10.60 -11.46
C VAL A 268 17.00 11.21 -12.83
N GLY A 269 18.26 11.41 -13.14
CA GLY A 269 18.71 11.98 -14.40
C GLY A 269 20.08 11.44 -14.78
N ALA A 270 20.63 11.95 -15.88
CA ALA A 270 22.00 11.66 -16.26
C ALA A 270 22.60 12.83 -17.04
N GLU A 271 23.88 13.09 -16.82
CA GLU A 271 24.69 13.89 -17.74
C GLU A 271 25.07 13.02 -18.94
N LEU A 272 24.96 13.57 -20.14
CA LEU A 272 25.21 12.87 -21.40
C LEU A 272 26.50 13.40 -22.04
N ASP A 273 27.33 12.49 -22.55
CA ASP A 273 28.61 12.81 -23.18
C ASP A 273 28.75 12.05 -24.49
N LEU A 274 28.66 12.76 -25.61
CA LEU A 274 28.76 12.21 -26.96
C LEU A 274 30.13 12.54 -27.55
N LYS A 275 30.87 11.50 -27.97
CA LYS A 275 32.16 11.64 -28.65
C LYS A 275 32.17 10.93 -29.99
N MET A 276 32.14 11.71 -31.08
CA MET A 276 32.12 11.19 -32.45
C MET A 276 33.49 11.29 -33.12
N PRO A 277 33.94 10.30 -33.91
CA PRO A 277 35.18 10.38 -34.68
C PRO A 277 35.26 11.61 -35.61
N LEU A 278 36.45 12.16 -35.85
CA LEU A 278 36.63 13.35 -36.72
C LEU A 278 36.28 13.14 -38.20
N ASP A 279 36.22 11.88 -38.67
CA ASP A 279 35.77 11.53 -40.03
C ASP A 279 34.23 11.46 -40.15
N THR A 280 33.50 11.72 -39.06
CA THR A 280 32.03 11.85 -39.08
C THR A 280 31.63 12.99 -40.05
N PRO A 281 30.78 12.70 -41.07
CA PRO A 281 30.29 13.73 -41.97
C PRO A 281 29.53 14.84 -41.24
N ARG A 282 29.58 16.07 -41.76
CA ARG A 282 28.81 17.19 -41.19
C ARG A 282 27.31 16.94 -41.35
N GLY A 283 26.54 17.15 -40.27
CA GLY A 283 25.08 17.05 -40.28
C GLY A 283 24.49 17.19 -38.88
N THR A 284 23.15 17.28 -38.80
CA THR A 284 22.41 17.22 -37.54
C THR A 284 22.00 15.79 -37.29
N TYR A 285 22.68 15.14 -36.35
CA TYR A 285 22.45 13.74 -36.01
C TYR A 285 21.40 13.61 -34.90
N THR A 286 20.43 12.73 -35.11
CA THR A 286 19.40 12.41 -34.11
C THR A 286 19.41 10.93 -33.77
N ALA A 287 19.16 10.63 -32.50
CA ALA A 287 18.95 9.28 -31.98
C ALA A 287 17.81 9.27 -30.96
N THR A 288 17.31 8.08 -30.64
CA THR A 288 16.28 7.88 -29.61
C THR A 288 16.89 7.14 -28.43
N ILE A 289 16.76 7.71 -27.23
CA ILE A 289 17.01 6.99 -25.97
C ILE A 289 15.70 6.34 -25.55
N THR A 290 15.68 5.02 -25.47
CA THR A 290 14.57 4.24 -24.94
C THR A 290 14.81 3.98 -23.46
N LEU A 291 13.86 4.38 -22.61
CA LEU A 291 13.86 4.11 -21.18
C LEU A 291 12.87 2.98 -20.85
N THR A 292 13.29 2.05 -20.00
CA THR A 292 12.47 0.91 -19.57
C THR A 292 12.52 0.78 -18.05
N ALA A 293 11.35 0.78 -17.41
CA ALA A 293 11.21 0.50 -15.99
C ALA A 293 10.78 -0.96 -15.77
N LEU A 294 11.38 -1.61 -14.78
CA LEU A 294 11.05 -2.95 -14.31
C LEU A 294 10.76 -2.89 -12.80
N GLY A 295 9.69 -3.52 -12.37
CA GLY A 295 9.29 -3.71 -10.98
C GLY A 295 8.75 -5.10 -10.76
#